data_AF-A0A7Y7AGB4-F1
#
_entry.id   AF-A0A7Y7AGB4-F1
#
_cell.length_a   1.000
_cell.length_b   1.000
_cell.length_c   1.000
_cell.angle_alpha   90.00
_cell.angle_beta   90.00
_cell.angle_gamma   90.00
#
_symmetry.space_group_name_H-M   'P 1'
#
loop_
_entity.id
_entity.type
_entity.pdbx_description
1 polymer ?
#
loop_
_entity_poly.entity_id
_entity_poly.type
_entity_poly.pdbx_seq_one_letter_code
_entity_poly.pdbx_strand_id
1 'polypeptide(L)'
;MKNCLVLLMTCIALNGFGQTLMDYNFFSCSERSYPEFIRHRIVSKEKNEDSLAIRIALVLNCCTDPELELSISNDSLFVTIQNTSETICGCNCCFELEMKLAELFTDSLKIFYMKEEIVFTQDGISSVYEPFELKESKDKYVFPTPSELQKFESFDGDVNLLTDDGKKTGLWRHSTEKYNYLSYYHLDENGELLSRWRAIYSQEGQLKEICGYDNVGDISSCASSYDYNHLFGIKN
;
A
#
# COMPACT_ATOMS: atom_id res chain seq x y z
N MET A 1 54.23 20.55 -7.20
CA MET A 1 53.53 19.37 -7.77
C MET A 1 53.14 18.31 -6.74
N LYS A 2 53.85 18.12 -5.62
CA LYS A 2 53.46 17.14 -4.58
C LYS A 2 52.10 17.41 -3.91
N ASN A 3 51.67 18.67 -3.82
CA ASN A 3 50.43 19.03 -3.14
C ASN A 3 49.14 18.75 -3.97
N CYS A 4 49.23 18.61 -5.31
CA CYS A 4 48.06 18.23 -6.12
C CYS A 4 47.68 16.75 -5.95
N LEU A 5 48.67 15.88 -5.69
CA LEU A 5 48.42 14.44 -5.59
C LEU A 5 47.67 14.08 -4.29
N VAL A 6 47.93 14.82 -3.21
CA VAL A 6 47.25 14.64 -1.91
C VAL A 6 45.78 15.06 -2.02
N LEU A 7 45.51 16.19 -2.68
CA LEU A 7 44.14 16.69 -2.91
C LEU A 7 43.30 15.72 -3.77
N LEU A 8 43.92 15.09 -4.78
CA LEU A 8 43.24 14.11 -5.63
C LEU A 8 42.90 12.81 -4.86
N MET A 9 43.79 12.34 -3.98
CA MET A 9 43.52 11.15 -3.15
C MET A 9 42.45 11.41 -2.08
N THR A 10 42.36 12.62 -1.51
CA THR A 10 41.26 12.95 -0.58
C THR A 10 39.89 13.01 -1.26
N CYS A 11 39.82 13.38 -2.54
CA CYS A 11 38.55 13.37 -3.28
C CYS A 11 38.08 11.95 -3.64
N ILE A 12 38.99 10.99 -3.80
CA ILE A 12 38.62 9.60 -4.13
C ILE A 12 38.07 8.87 -2.89
N ALA A 13 38.57 9.19 -1.69
CA ALA A 13 38.09 8.58 -0.43
C ALA A 13 36.69 9.04 0.00
N LEU A 14 36.18 10.16 -0.53
CA LEU A 14 34.84 10.68 -0.20
C LEU A 14 33.71 10.09 -1.07
N ASN A 15 34.04 9.30 -2.10
CA ASN A 15 33.05 8.71 -3.02
C ASN A 15 32.71 7.23 -2.70
N GLY A 16 33.13 6.72 -1.53
CA GLY A 16 33.20 5.28 -1.26
C GLY A 16 32.18 4.68 -0.29
N PHE A 17 31.22 5.44 0.25
CA PHE A 17 30.13 4.86 1.05
C PHE A 17 28.88 4.78 0.18
N GLY A 18 28.98 3.95 -0.86
CA GLY A 18 27.83 3.48 -1.61
C GLY A 18 27.03 2.56 -0.70
N GLN A 19 25.95 3.10 -0.14
CA GLN A 19 25.00 2.34 0.64
C GLN A 19 24.57 1.11 -0.15
N THR A 20 24.77 -0.06 0.45
CA THR A 20 24.58 -1.33 -0.24
C THR A 20 23.21 -1.86 0.13
N LEU A 21 22.29 -1.87 -0.85
CA LEU A 21 21.11 -2.72 -0.79
C LEU A 21 21.59 -4.16 -0.55
N MET A 22 21.27 -4.71 0.61
CA MET A 22 21.75 -6.04 0.98
C MET A 22 20.97 -7.12 0.26
N ASP A 23 19.66 -6.94 0.19
CA ASP A 23 18.72 -7.91 -0.38
C ASP A 23 17.37 -7.23 -0.64
N TYR A 24 16.61 -7.76 -1.60
CA TYR A 24 15.22 -7.42 -1.78
C TYR A 24 14.40 -8.64 -2.24
N ASN A 25 13.15 -8.69 -1.79
CA ASN A 25 12.21 -9.73 -2.18
C ASN A 25 10.89 -9.11 -2.61
N PHE A 26 10.28 -9.69 -3.64
CA PHE A 26 9.04 -9.21 -4.23
C PHE A 26 7.96 -10.28 -4.08
N PHE A 27 6.86 -9.92 -3.44
CA PHE A 27 5.75 -10.84 -3.14
C PHE A 27 4.45 -10.32 -3.73
N SER A 28 3.53 -11.21 -4.09
CA SER A 28 2.15 -10.78 -4.31
C SER A 28 1.50 -10.39 -2.99
N CYS A 29 0.67 -9.34 -3.00
CA CYS A 29 -0.20 -9.05 -1.88
C CYS A 29 -1.20 -10.20 -1.68
N SER A 30 -1.76 -10.37 -0.47
CA SER A 30 -2.75 -11.43 -0.24
C SER A 30 -3.95 -11.32 -1.20
N GLU A 31 -4.55 -12.45 -1.54
CA GLU A 31 -5.57 -12.58 -2.60
C GLU A 31 -6.86 -11.76 -2.38
N ARG A 32 -7.08 -11.24 -1.17
CA ARG A 32 -8.32 -10.55 -0.77
C ARG A 32 -8.28 -9.03 -0.91
N SER A 33 -7.35 -8.49 -1.69
CA SER A 33 -7.25 -7.05 -1.88
C SER A 33 -7.09 -6.75 -3.35
N TYR A 34 -7.96 -5.91 -3.88
CA TYR A 34 -7.87 -5.51 -5.26
C TYR A 34 -6.88 -4.35 -5.40
N PRO A 35 -6.00 -4.38 -6.39
CA PRO A 35 -4.99 -3.35 -6.63
C PRO A 35 -5.59 -1.94 -6.73
N GLU A 36 -6.76 -1.79 -7.32
CA GLU A 36 -7.50 -0.54 -7.50
C GLU A 36 -7.92 0.10 -6.17
N PHE A 37 -7.97 -0.68 -5.10
CA PHE A 37 -8.35 -0.24 -3.75
C PHE A 37 -7.16 -0.25 -2.79
N ILE A 38 -5.97 -0.59 -3.27
CA ILE A 38 -4.74 -0.57 -2.51
C ILE A 38 -3.95 0.66 -2.91
N ARG A 39 -3.49 1.42 -1.92
CA ARG A 39 -2.59 2.55 -2.14
C ARG A 39 -1.14 2.13 -1.94
N HIS A 40 -0.24 2.79 -2.67
CA HIS A 40 1.18 2.74 -2.40
C HIS A 40 1.44 3.19 -0.96
N ARG A 41 2.07 2.34 -0.14
CA ARG A 41 2.26 2.61 1.29
C ARG A 41 3.46 1.88 1.86
N ILE A 42 3.93 2.35 3.01
CA ILE A 42 4.90 1.63 3.85
C ILE A 42 4.12 0.69 4.76
N VAL A 43 4.31 -0.63 4.58
CA VAL A 43 3.68 -1.68 5.38
C VAL A 43 4.38 -1.82 6.73
N SER A 44 5.71 -1.87 6.73
CA SER A 44 6.50 -1.92 7.97
C SER A 44 7.88 -1.32 7.78
N LYS A 45 8.44 -0.82 8.89
CA LYS A 45 9.85 -0.47 9.06
C LYS A 45 10.34 -1.15 10.33
N GLU A 46 11.33 -2.01 10.20
CA GLU A 46 11.91 -2.75 11.31
C GLU A 46 13.40 -2.47 11.35
N LYS A 47 13.83 -1.75 12.38
CA LYS A 47 15.23 -1.40 12.58
C LYS A 47 15.89 -2.42 13.50
N ASN A 48 16.98 -2.99 13.02
CA ASN A 48 17.94 -3.77 13.80
C ASN A 48 19.22 -2.95 14.00
N GLU A 49 20.18 -3.46 14.77
CA GLU A 49 21.42 -2.74 15.11
C GLU A 49 22.17 -2.24 13.86
N ASP A 50 22.25 -3.06 12.81
CA ASP A 50 23.06 -2.77 11.61
C ASP A 50 22.24 -2.65 10.31
N SER A 51 20.92 -2.81 10.38
CA SER A 51 20.08 -2.87 9.18
C SER A 51 18.71 -2.26 9.40
N LEU A 52 18.16 -1.65 8.35
CA LEU A 52 16.75 -1.26 8.27
C LEU A 52 16.03 -2.17 7.27
N ALA A 53 15.06 -2.94 7.74
CA ALA A 53 14.15 -3.68 6.90
C ALA A 53 12.91 -2.83 6.62
N ILE A 54 12.59 -2.65 5.35
CA ILE A 54 11.47 -1.84 4.89
C ILE A 54 10.58 -2.73 4.03
N ARG A 55 9.29 -2.78 4.34
CA ARG A 55 8.29 -3.42 3.48
C ARG A 55 7.36 -2.35 2.94
N ILE A 56 7.27 -2.22 1.62
CA ILE A 56 6.33 -1.32 0.94
C ILE A 56 5.35 -2.13 0.11
N ALA A 57 4.11 -1.68 0.01
CA ALA A 57 3.10 -2.24 -0.88
C ALA A 57 2.88 -1.30 -2.05
N LEU A 58 2.86 -1.83 -3.27
CA LEU A 58 2.74 -1.09 -4.51
C LEU A 58 1.74 -1.74 -5.46
N VAL A 59 1.10 -0.92 -6.28
CA VAL A 59 0.23 -1.36 -7.37
C VAL A 59 0.96 -1.14 -8.68
N LEU A 60 1.34 -2.25 -9.33
CA LEU A 60 2.09 -2.24 -10.59
C LEU A 60 1.35 -3.05 -11.65
N ASN A 61 1.84 -3.08 -12.88
CA ASN A 61 1.33 -3.97 -13.90
C ASN A 61 1.50 -5.44 -13.48
N CYS A 62 0.51 -6.31 -13.75
CA CYS A 62 0.60 -7.73 -13.37
C CYS A 62 1.72 -8.50 -14.09
N CYS A 63 2.15 -8.03 -15.26
CA CYS A 63 3.20 -8.67 -16.06
C CYS A 63 4.52 -7.90 -15.96
N THR A 64 4.76 -7.31 -14.79
CA THR A 64 6.00 -6.61 -14.49
C THR A 64 7.15 -7.57 -14.26
N ASP A 65 8.34 -7.19 -14.74
CA ASP A 65 9.62 -7.79 -14.36
C ASP A 65 10.45 -6.67 -13.70
N PRO A 66 10.27 -6.45 -12.38
CA PRO A 66 10.71 -5.23 -11.73
C PRO A 66 12.22 -5.24 -11.47
N GLU A 67 12.91 -4.23 -11.97
CA GLU A 67 14.28 -3.89 -11.60
C GLU A 67 14.27 -2.74 -10.59
N LEU A 68 14.96 -2.92 -9.47
CA LEU A 68 14.95 -1.99 -8.34
C LEU A 68 16.19 -1.11 -8.36
N GLU A 69 15.99 0.20 -8.34
CA GLU A 69 17.05 1.19 -8.12
C GLU A 69 16.73 1.99 -6.86
N LEU A 70 17.71 2.10 -5.97
CA LEU A 70 17.60 2.86 -4.72
C LEU A 70 18.59 4.01 -4.74
N SER A 71 18.11 5.20 -4.41
CA SER A 71 18.98 6.34 -4.15
C SER A 71 18.58 7.01 -2.84
N ILE A 72 19.56 7.52 -2.12
CA ILE A 72 19.35 8.19 -0.84
C ILE A 72 19.88 9.61 -0.95
N SER A 73 19.08 10.55 -0.48
CA SER A 73 19.47 11.96 -0.40
C SER A 73 18.91 12.54 0.89
N ASN A 74 19.80 13.03 1.74
CA ASN A 74 19.47 13.57 3.06
C ASN A 74 18.71 12.56 3.95
N ASP A 75 17.48 12.89 4.35
CA ASP A 75 16.57 12.10 5.20
C ASP A 75 15.59 11.26 4.38
N SER A 76 15.87 11.04 3.10
CA SER A 76 14.92 10.48 2.14
C SER A 76 15.54 9.34 1.32
N LEU A 77 14.83 8.21 1.28
CA LEU A 77 15.08 7.08 0.40
C LEU A 77 14.13 7.17 -0.80
N PHE A 78 14.69 7.15 -2.00
CA PHE A 78 13.97 7.12 -3.26
C PHE A 78 14.05 5.71 -3.84
N VAL A 79 12.89 5.12 -4.04
CA VAL A 79 12.69 3.77 -4.55
C VAL A 79 12.16 3.89 -5.97
N THR A 80 12.98 3.54 -6.95
CA THR A 80 12.59 3.48 -8.36
C THR A 80 12.41 2.03 -8.75
N ILE A 81 11.27 1.70 -9.34
CA ILE A 81 11.02 0.37 -9.90
C ILE A 81 10.84 0.53 -11.40
N GLN A 82 11.81 0.02 -12.15
CA GLN A 82 11.75 0.00 -13.60
C GLN A 82 11.14 -1.32 -14.04
N ASN A 83 10.13 -1.29 -14.91
CA ASN A 83 9.61 -2.51 -15.50
C ASN A 83 10.46 -2.90 -16.70
N THR A 84 11.20 -4.00 -16.59
CA THR A 84 12.04 -4.53 -17.68
C THR A 84 11.29 -5.51 -18.59
N SER A 85 10.03 -5.84 -18.26
CA SER A 85 9.19 -6.73 -19.06
C SER A 85 8.84 -6.11 -20.40
N GLU A 86 9.02 -6.87 -21.47
CA GLU A 86 8.53 -6.53 -22.82
C GLU A 86 7.01 -6.66 -22.94
N THR A 87 6.35 -7.22 -21.92
CA THR A 87 4.91 -7.48 -21.92
C THR A 87 4.18 -6.58 -20.93
N ILE A 88 3.13 -5.91 -21.40
CA ILE A 88 2.21 -5.15 -20.55
C ILE A 88 0.89 -5.89 -20.50
N CYS A 89 0.42 -6.20 -19.30
CA CYS A 89 -0.90 -6.78 -19.09
C CYS A 89 -1.97 -5.71 -18.93
N GLY A 90 -3.21 -6.00 -19.34
CA GLY A 90 -4.35 -5.08 -19.22
C GLY A 90 -4.91 -4.95 -17.79
N CYS A 91 -4.13 -5.33 -16.78
CA CYS A 91 -4.51 -5.34 -15.38
C CYS A 91 -3.34 -4.91 -14.50
N ASN A 92 -3.69 -4.29 -13.37
CA ASN A 92 -2.75 -4.01 -12.29
C ASN A 92 -2.83 -5.12 -11.24
N CYS A 93 -1.73 -5.35 -10.54
CA CYS A 93 -1.58 -6.29 -9.44
C CYS A 93 -0.94 -5.58 -8.26
N CYS A 94 -1.22 -6.09 -7.06
CA CYS A 94 -0.60 -5.59 -5.84
C CYS A 94 0.59 -6.46 -5.49
N PHE A 95 1.69 -5.79 -5.17
CA PHE A 95 2.92 -6.41 -4.74
C PHE A 95 3.42 -5.79 -3.45
N GLU A 96 4.12 -6.59 -2.65
CA GLU A 96 4.86 -6.15 -1.48
C GLU A 96 6.35 -6.34 -1.75
N LEU A 97 7.10 -5.24 -1.72
CA LEU A 97 8.54 -5.22 -1.84
C LEU A 97 9.13 -5.12 -0.44
N GLU A 98 9.88 -6.14 -0.04
CA GLU A 98 10.70 -6.13 1.18
C GLU A 98 12.15 -5.82 0.80
N MET A 99 12.73 -4.80 1.40
CA MET A 99 14.12 -4.37 1.18
C MET A 99 14.87 -4.38 2.50
N LYS A 100 16.14 -4.80 2.46
CA LYS A 100 17.05 -4.71 3.61
C LYS A 100 18.22 -3.79 3.27
N LEU A 101 18.33 -2.69 4.01
CA LEU A 101 19.38 -1.69 3.81
C LEU A 101 20.42 -1.83 4.92
N ALA A 102 21.70 -1.88 4.55
CA ALA A 102 22.81 -1.79 5.50
C ALA A 102 22.97 -0.35 5.97
N GLU A 103 23.40 -0.15 7.22
CA GLU A 103 23.70 1.13 7.91
C GLU A 103 22.58 1.69 8.83
N LEU A 104 23.02 2.58 9.72
CA LEU A 104 22.25 3.24 10.77
C LEU A 104 21.31 4.32 10.21
N PHE A 105 20.27 3.90 9.49
CA PHE A 105 19.18 4.80 9.15
C PHE A 105 18.42 5.22 10.41
N THR A 106 17.91 6.46 10.39
CA THR A 106 17.00 6.92 11.44
C THR A 106 15.59 6.38 11.15
N ASP A 107 14.79 6.16 12.19
CA ASP A 107 13.39 5.72 12.04
C ASP A 107 12.54 6.78 11.29
N SER A 108 13.04 8.02 11.26
CA SER A 108 12.47 9.18 10.57
C SER A 108 12.77 9.22 9.06
N LEU A 109 13.41 8.20 8.50
CA LEU A 109 13.69 8.12 7.05
C LEU A 109 12.37 8.20 6.27
N LYS A 110 12.25 9.22 5.42
CA LYS A 110 11.13 9.35 4.47
C LYS A 110 11.37 8.42 3.29
N ILE A 111 10.30 7.87 2.75
CA ILE A 111 10.39 6.96 1.61
C ILE A 111 9.55 7.51 0.48
N PHE A 112 10.17 7.71 -0.67
CA PHE A 112 9.53 8.16 -1.90
C PHE A 112 9.56 7.03 -2.91
N TYR A 113 8.42 6.72 -3.50
CA TYR A 113 8.33 5.89 -4.69
C TYR A 113 8.42 6.80 -5.91
N MET A 114 9.39 6.54 -6.80
CA MET A 114 9.51 7.26 -8.07
C MET A 114 8.50 6.67 -9.04
N LYS A 115 7.32 7.27 -9.12
CA LYS A 115 6.21 6.79 -9.94
C LYS A 115 6.41 7.25 -11.38
N GLU A 116 6.38 6.31 -12.31
CA GLU A 116 6.37 6.62 -13.73
C GLU A 116 5.02 7.24 -14.14
N GLU A 117 5.09 8.43 -14.75
CA GLU A 117 3.96 9.14 -15.33
C GLU A 117 4.19 9.32 -16.84
N ILE A 118 3.18 8.97 -17.63
CA ILE A 118 3.20 9.15 -19.08
C ILE A 118 2.71 10.56 -19.40
N VAL A 119 3.58 11.38 -19.97
CA VAL A 119 3.28 12.76 -20.35
C VAL A 119 3.24 12.90 -21.86
N PHE A 120 2.16 13.50 -22.37
CA PHE A 120 2.01 13.84 -23.78
C PHE A 120 2.57 15.24 -24.01
N THR A 121 3.65 15.33 -24.78
CA THR A 121 4.28 16.60 -25.18
C THR A 121 4.03 16.87 -26.66
N GLN A 122 4.42 18.06 -27.16
CA GLN A 122 4.36 18.36 -28.58
C GLN A 122 5.29 17.46 -29.43
N ASP A 123 6.35 16.91 -28.79
CA ASP A 123 7.35 16.05 -29.43
C ASP A 123 7.01 14.55 -29.35
N GLY A 124 5.91 14.18 -28.67
CA GLY A 124 5.44 12.80 -28.58
C GLY A 124 5.05 12.37 -27.17
N ILE A 125 5.28 11.09 -26.86
CA ILE A 125 5.01 10.49 -25.54
C ILE A 125 6.34 10.36 -24.82
N SER A 126 6.44 10.88 -23.60
CA SER A 126 7.60 10.73 -22.72
C SER A 126 7.16 10.16 -21.39
N SER A 127 8.02 9.34 -20.77
CA SER A 127 7.90 8.96 -19.37
C SER A 127 8.65 9.95 -18.50
N VAL A 128 8.07 10.35 -17.37
CA VAL A 128 8.69 11.17 -16.35
C VAL A 128 8.50 10.47 -15.00
N TYR A 129 9.52 10.49 -14.14
CA TYR A 129 9.42 9.88 -12.82
C TYR A 129 9.20 10.97 -11.77
N GLU A 130 8.04 10.94 -11.11
CA GLU A 130 7.69 11.89 -10.06
C GLU A 130 7.79 11.25 -8.66
N PRO A 131 8.37 11.95 -7.67
CA PRO A 131 8.49 11.43 -6.32
C PRO A 131 7.11 11.42 -5.62
N PHE A 132 6.66 10.23 -5.23
CA PHE A 132 5.45 10.03 -4.43
C PHE A 132 5.83 9.61 -3.01
N GLU A 133 5.56 10.45 -2.00
CA GLU A 133 5.87 10.13 -0.61
C GLU A 133 4.96 9.01 -0.10
N LEU A 134 5.56 7.88 0.30
CA LEU A 134 4.83 6.77 0.90
C LEU A 134 4.52 7.07 2.36
N LYS A 135 3.27 6.85 2.76
CA LYS A 135 2.82 6.96 4.16
C LYS A 135 2.79 5.58 4.81
N GLU A 136 3.06 5.54 6.11
CA GLU A 136 2.95 4.31 6.89
C GLU A 136 1.48 3.92 7.08
N SER A 137 1.18 2.68 6.72
CA SER A 137 -0.12 2.07 6.94
C SER A 137 0.05 0.55 6.88
N LYS A 138 0.05 -0.06 8.07
CA LYS A 138 0.10 -1.52 8.25
C LYS A 138 -1.15 -2.19 7.68
N ASP A 139 -2.26 -1.46 7.71
CA ASP A 139 -3.55 -1.96 7.31
C ASP A 139 -3.60 -2.15 5.79
N LYS A 140 -4.07 -3.33 5.41
CA LYS A 140 -4.48 -3.68 4.06
C LYS A 140 -5.98 -3.56 4.01
N TYR A 141 -6.56 -2.95 2.97
CA TYR A 141 -8.00 -3.09 2.74
C TYR A 141 -8.26 -4.53 2.31
N VAL A 142 -8.55 -5.38 3.29
CA VAL A 142 -9.08 -6.72 3.10
C VAL A 142 -10.59 -6.57 3.21
N PHE A 143 -11.27 -6.59 2.07
CA PHE A 143 -12.71 -6.57 2.10
C PHE A 143 -13.21 -7.89 2.70
N PRO A 144 -14.25 -7.87 3.55
CA PRO A 144 -14.91 -9.11 3.97
C PRO A 144 -15.37 -9.86 2.72
N THR A 145 -15.46 -11.18 2.80
CA THR A 145 -16.08 -12.00 1.76
C THR A 145 -17.60 -11.82 1.77
N PRO A 146 -18.29 -12.09 0.66
CA PRO A 146 -19.75 -12.08 0.61
C PRO A 146 -20.38 -13.05 1.63
N SER A 147 -19.73 -14.19 1.88
CA SER A 147 -20.19 -15.16 2.89
C SER A 147 -20.05 -14.63 4.33
N GLU A 148 -19.00 -13.85 4.60
CA GLU A 148 -18.83 -13.18 5.89
C GLU A 148 -19.95 -12.13 6.04
N LEU A 149 -20.18 -11.28 5.03
CA LEU A 149 -21.30 -10.32 5.03
C LEU A 149 -22.66 -10.98 5.28
N GLN A 150 -22.99 -12.07 4.59
CA GLN A 150 -24.26 -12.79 4.77
C GLN A 150 -24.41 -13.41 6.16
N LYS A 151 -23.32 -14.00 6.71
CA LYS A 151 -23.33 -14.47 8.09
C LYS A 151 -23.66 -13.31 9.03
N PHE A 152 -23.08 -12.13 8.81
CA PHE A 152 -23.34 -10.95 9.63
C PHE A 152 -24.78 -10.43 9.56
N GLU A 153 -25.44 -10.49 8.41
CA GLU A 153 -26.87 -10.15 8.28
C GLU A 153 -27.77 -11.00 9.19
N SER A 154 -27.38 -12.25 9.46
CA SER A 154 -28.15 -13.17 10.31
C SER A 154 -28.13 -12.85 11.81
N PHE A 155 -27.26 -11.93 12.26
CA PHE A 155 -27.08 -11.62 13.68
C PHE A 155 -27.72 -10.29 14.14
N ASP A 156 -28.62 -9.70 13.34
CA ASP A 156 -29.40 -8.49 13.65
C ASP A 156 -28.62 -7.29 14.23
N GLY A 157 -27.33 -7.16 13.88
CA GLY A 157 -26.53 -5.96 14.18
C GLY A 157 -25.78 -5.91 15.51
N ASP A 158 -25.78 -6.98 16.32
CA ASP A 158 -25.22 -6.94 17.69
C ASP A 158 -23.84 -7.60 17.86
N VAL A 159 -23.14 -7.99 16.78
CA VAL A 159 -21.85 -8.67 16.90
C VAL A 159 -20.69 -7.68 16.82
N ASN A 160 -20.23 -7.24 17.98
CA ASN A 160 -18.84 -6.79 18.15
C ASN A 160 -17.96 -8.03 18.32
N LEU A 161 -17.24 -8.41 17.27
CA LEU A 161 -16.21 -9.43 17.36
C LEU A 161 -14.94 -8.79 17.95
N LEU A 162 -14.60 -9.18 19.18
CA LEU A 162 -13.22 -9.13 19.62
C LEU A 162 -12.51 -10.35 19.02
N THR A 163 -11.50 -10.12 18.20
CA THR A 163 -10.57 -11.19 17.81
C THR A 163 -9.51 -11.39 18.91
N ASP A 164 -8.87 -12.56 18.93
CA ASP A 164 -7.89 -12.94 19.97
C ASP A 164 -6.65 -12.03 20.03
N ASP A 165 -6.42 -11.22 19.01
CA ASP A 165 -5.39 -10.18 18.94
C ASP A 165 -5.87 -8.82 19.49
N GLY A 166 -7.01 -8.77 20.17
CA GLY A 166 -7.55 -7.58 20.82
C GLY A 166 -8.21 -6.58 19.88
N LYS A 167 -8.31 -6.88 18.57
CA LYS A 167 -8.94 -5.99 17.60
C LYS A 167 -10.46 -6.01 17.79
N LYS A 168 -11.03 -4.83 17.98
CA LYS A 168 -12.48 -4.64 18.05
C LYS A 168 -13.01 -4.41 16.65
N THR A 169 -13.76 -5.39 16.17
CA THR A 169 -14.37 -5.38 14.84
C THR A 169 -15.87 -5.49 15.02
N GLY A 170 -16.58 -4.39 14.76
CA GLY A 170 -17.99 -4.27 15.12
C GLY A 170 -18.85 -3.89 13.93
N LEU A 171 -19.97 -4.59 13.75
CA LEU A 171 -20.95 -4.25 12.73
C LEU A 171 -21.92 -3.20 13.29
N TRP A 172 -21.97 -2.03 12.67
CA TRP A 172 -22.98 -1.02 13.01
C TRP A 172 -23.93 -0.86 11.84
N ARG A 173 -25.17 -1.33 12.02
CA ARG A 173 -26.24 -1.06 11.07
C ARG A 173 -26.72 0.36 11.29
N HIS A 174 -26.63 1.15 10.24
CA HIS A 174 -27.21 2.47 10.22
C HIS A 174 -28.13 2.58 9.01
N SER A 175 -29.29 3.19 9.20
CA SER A 175 -30.18 3.55 8.11
C SER A 175 -30.20 5.07 7.95
N THR A 176 -30.22 5.50 6.71
CA THR A 176 -30.67 6.84 6.31
C THR A 176 -31.97 6.69 5.53
N GLU A 177 -32.60 7.80 5.17
CA GLU A 177 -33.78 7.79 4.30
C GLU A 177 -33.52 7.09 2.94
N LYS A 178 -32.27 7.07 2.46
CA LYS A 178 -31.92 6.58 1.12
C LYS A 178 -31.18 5.24 1.10
N TYR A 179 -30.40 4.95 2.15
CA TYR A 179 -29.49 3.82 2.16
C TYR A 179 -29.43 3.15 3.52
N ASN A 180 -29.17 1.84 3.48
CA ASN A 180 -28.72 1.08 4.63
C ASN A 180 -27.22 0.92 4.53
N TYR A 181 -26.49 1.00 5.63
CA TYR A 181 -25.07 0.71 5.61
C TYR A 181 -24.63 -0.13 6.80
N LEU A 182 -23.70 -1.03 6.52
CA LEU A 182 -22.97 -1.86 7.46
C LEU A 182 -21.57 -1.29 7.56
N SER A 183 -21.21 -0.77 8.73
CA SER A 183 -19.84 -0.31 8.97
C SER A 183 -19.09 -1.30 9.83
N TYR A 184 -17.82 -1.48 9.53
CA TYR A 184 -16.85 -2.21 10.33
C TYR A 184 -15.72 -1.29 10.69
N TYR A 185 -15.26 -1.46 11.91
CA TYR A 185 -14.23 -0.64 12.49
C TYR A 185 -13.06 -1.54 12.83
N HIS A 186 -11.85 -1.09 12.54
CA HIS A 186 -10.62 -1.64 13.06
C HIS A 186 -10.09 -0.62 14.05
N LEU A 187 -10.10 -0.99 15.34
CA LEU A 187 -9.58 -0.16 16.40
C LEU A 187 -8.24 -0.70 16.89
N ASP A 188 -7.35 0.20 17.34
CA ASP A 188 -6.11 -0.18 18.02
C ASP A 188 -6.38 -0.64 19.47
N GLU A 189 -5.31 -0.98 20.18
CA GLU A 189 -5.37 -1.41 21.59
C GLU A 189 -5.92 -0.33 22.55
N ASN A 190 -5.82 0.95 22.16
CA ASN A 190 -6.35 2.09 22.91
C ASN A 190 -7.80 2.42 22.53
N GLY A 191 -8.35 1.78 21.50
CA GLY A 191 -9.68 2.02 20.98
C GLY A 191 -9.76 3.15 19.93
N GLU A 192 -8.62 3.64 19.43
CA GLU A 192 -8.57 4.61 18.33
C GLU A 192 -8.88 3.95 16.99
N LEU A 193 -9.61 4.66 16.12
CA LEU A 193 -9.98 4.15 14.80
C LEU A 193 -8.78 4.13 13.86
N LEU A 194 -8.33 2.94 13.47
CA LEU A 194 -7.29 2.73 12.47
C LEU A 194 -7.87 2.67 11.05
N SER A 195 -8.96 1.95 10.89
CA SER A 195 -9.63 1.93 9.61
C SER A 195 -11.10 1.61 9.78
N ARG A 196 -11.91 2.10 8.86
CA ARG A 196 -13.33 1.75 8.78
C ARG A 196 -13.60 1.26 7.39
N TRP A 197 -14.42 0.23 7.24
CA TRP A 197 -15.08 0.00 5.96
C TRP A 197 -16.58 0.13 6.11
N ARG A 198 -17.24 0.43 4.99
CA ARG A 198 -18.68 0.57 4.91
C ARG A 198 -19.19 -0.16 3.67
N ALA A 199 -20.03 -1.16 3.86
CA ALA A 199 -20.85 -1.72 2.80
C ALA A 199 -22.18 -0.97 2.78
N ILE A 200 -22.54 -0.41 1.63
CA ILE A 200 -23.76 0.38 1.42
C ILE A 200 -24.73 -0.44 0.61
N TYR A 201 -25.98 -0.45 1.06
CA TYR A 201 -27.08 -1.22 0.50
C TYR A 201 -28.23 -0.29 0.14
N SER A 202 -29.01 -0.67 -0.87
CA SER A 202 -30.31 -0.03 -1.10
C SER A 202 -31.32 -0.39 -0.02
N GLN A 203 -32.48 0.25 -0.07
CA GLN A 203 -33.60 -0.06 0.83
C GLN A 203 -34.11 -1.49 0.65
N GLU A 204 -33.96 -2.06 -0.55
CA GLU A 204 -34.31 -3.44 -0.86
C GLU A 204 -33.23 -4.45 -0.45
N GLY A 205 -32.15 -4.00 0.21
CA GLY A 205 -31.08 -4.87 0.71
C GLY A 205 -30.05 -5.27 -0.34
N GLN A 206 -30.01 -4.63 -1.52
CA GLN A 206 -28.99 -4.91 -2.53
C GLN A 206 -27.70 -4.15 -2.21
N LEU A 207 -26.57 -4.85 -2.13
CA LEU A 207 -25.25 -4.21 -2.02
C LEU A 207 -25.04 -3.29 -3.24
N LYS A 208 -24.68 -2.03 -2.97
CA LYS A 208 -24.38 -0.99 -3.96
C LYS A 208 -22.88 -0.78 -4.09
N GLU A 209 -22.21 -0.54 -2.97
CA GLU A 209 -20.77 -0.29 -2.94
C GLU A 209 -20.18 -0.69 -1.59
N ILE A 210 -18.86 -0.87 -1.57
CA ILE A 210 -18.08 -1.06 -0.36
C ILE A 210 -16.89 -0.11 -0.35
N CYS A 211 -16.76 0.68 0.70
CA CYS A 211 -15.72 1.72 0.81
C CYS A 211 -14.80 1.45 2.00
N GLY A 212 -13.50 1.65 1.81
CA GLY A 212 -12.51 1.77 2.88
C GLY A 212 -12.27 3.23 3.26
N TYR A 213 -12.02 3.47 4.54
CA TYR A 213 -11.68 4.76 5.14
C TYR A 213 -10.47 4.55 6.06
N ASP A 214 -9.57 5.53 6.08
CA ASP A 214 -8.42 5.55 7.00
C ASP A 214 -8.75 6.27 8.32
N ASN A 215 -7.75 6.40 9.22
CA ASN A 215 -7.87 7.05 10.54
C ASN A 215 -8.50 8.45 10.51
N VAL A 216 -8.48 9.15 9.37
CA VAL A 216 -8.96 10.54 9.26
C VAL A 216 -10.43 10.59 8.79
N GLY A 217 -11.01 9.44 8.45
CA GLY A 217 -12.37 9.35 7.91
C GLY A 217 -12.47 9.77 6.44
N ASP A 218 -11.34 10.04 5.79
CA ASP A 218 -11.27 10.25 4.36
C ASP A 218 -11.50 8.92 3.63
N ILE A 219 -12.22 8.99 2.51
CA ILE A 219 -12.43 7.82 1.66
C ILE A 219 -11.08 7.44 1.08
N SER A 220 -10.60 6.25 1.44
CA SER A 220 -9.38 5.72 0.88
C SER A 220 -9.65 5.07 -0.49
N SER A 221 -10.77 4.36 -0.61
CA SER A 221 -11.13 3.58 -1.79
C SER A 221 -12.61 3.13 -1.72
N CYS A 222 -13.24 2.90 -2.87
CA CYS A 222 -14.59 2.32 -2.96
C CYS A 222 -14.68 1.37 -4.15
N ALA A 223 -15.32 0.22 -3.96
CA ALA A 223 -15.63 -0.76 -4.99
C ALA A 223 -17.15 -0.82 -5.23
N SER A 224 -17.58 -0.91 -6.48
CA SER A 224 -18.99 -1.19 -6.77
C SER A 224 -19.33 -2.63 -6.36
N SER A 225 -20.61 -2.95 -6.20
CA SER A 225 -21.08 -4.32 -5.95
C SER A 225 -20.63 -5.30 -7.05
N TYR A 226 -20.55 -4.85 -8.30
CA TYR A 226 -20.03 -5.66 -9.40
C TYR A 226 -18.56 -5.99 -9.21
N ASP A 227 -17.73 -4.97 -8.98
CA ASP A 227 -16.28 -5.14 -8.80
C ASP A 227 -16.01 -6.01 -7.58
N TYR A 228 -16.71 -5.73 -6.47
CA TYR A 228 -16.63 -6.50 -5.23
C TYR A 228 -16.97 -7.98 -5.44
N ASN A 229 -18.08 -8.31 -6.11
CA ASN A 229 -18.42 -9.72 -6.39
C ASN A 229 -17.40 -10.38 -7.32
N HIS A 230 -16.85 -9.64 -8.28
CA HIS A 230 -15.79 -10.11 -9.17
C HIS A 230 -14.52 -10.49 -8.38
N LEU A 231 -14.15 -9.74 -7.33
CA LEU A 231 -13.02 -10.05 -6.45
C LEU A 231 -13.08 -11.48 -5.90
N PHE A 232 -14.28 -11.94 -5.61
CA PHE A 232 -14.52 -13.25 -5.00
C PHE A 232 -14.95 -14.30 -6.02
N GLY A 233 -14.78 -14.03 -7.32
CA GLY A 233 -15.15 -14.95 -8.40
C GLY A 233 -16.65 -15.22 -8.50
N ILE A 234 -17.50 -14.36 -7.91
CA ILE A 234 -18.95 -14.49 -7.97
C ILE A 234 -19.43 -13.87 -9.27
N LYS A 235 -19.98 -14.70 -10.16
CA LYS A 235 -20.62 -14.24 -11.39
C LYS A 235 -22.01 -13.72 -11.07
N ASN A 236 -22.26 -12.44 -11.39
CA ASN A 236 -23.58 -11.81 -11.33
C ASN A 236 -24.50 -12.30 -12.45
#